data_AF-A0A3M0Y8C9-F1
#
_entry.id   AF-A0A3M0Y8C9-F1
#
_cell.length_a   1.000
_cell.length_b   1.000
_cell.length_c   1.000
_cell.angle_alpha   90.00
_cell.angle_beta   90.00
_cell.angle_gamma   90.00
#
_symmetry.space_group_name_H-M   'P 1'
#
loop_
_entity.id
_entity.type
_entity.pdbx_description
1 polymer ?
#
loop_
_entity_poly.entity_id
_entity_poly.type
_entity_poly.pdbx_seq_one_letter_code
_entity_poly.pdbx_strand_id
1 'polypeptide(L)' 'PLRERAKVKRWVAEENRDRKALYREIARANGHPEWEDDIRATFAKRWIAHAKPGWWYQDKQGQWHRK' A
#
# COMPACT_ATOMS: atom_id res chain seq x y z
N PRO A 1 12.94 -21.74 2.44
CA PRO A 1 13.10 -22.18 1.04
C PRO A 1 13.10 -20.98 0.07
N LEU A 2 13.96 -20.94 -0.96
CA LEU A 2 14.08 -19.78 -1.87
C LEU A 2 12.83 -19.57 -2.77
N ARG A 3 12.20 -20.66 -3.22
CA ARG A 3 11.02 -20.61 -4.10
C ARG A 3 9.82 -19.90 -3.45
N GLU A 4 9.58 -20.14 -2.17
CA GLU A 4 8.51 -19.48 -1.40
C GLU A 4 8.74 -17.97 -1.32
N ARG A 5 9.98 -17.54 -1.07
CA ARG A 5 10.32 -16.10 -1.04
C ARG A 5 10.08 -15.43 -2.39
N ALA A 6 10.43 -16.11 -3.50
CA ALA A 6 10.18 -15.59 -4.83
C ALA A 6 8.67 -15.43 -5.10
N LYS A 7 7.86 -16.41 -4.68
CA LYS A 7 6.40 -16.37 -4.77
C LYS A 7 5.82 -15.18 -3.99
N VAL A 8 6.23 -15.01 -2.74
CA VAL A 8 5.79 -13.89 -1.89
C VAL A 8 6.17 -12.55 -2.50
N LYS A 9 7.41 -12.39 -2.99
CA LYS A 9 7.85 -11.15 -3.66
C LYS A 9 6.99 -10.82 -4.88
N ARG A 10 6.63 -11.83 -5.68
CA ARG A 10 5.76 -11.64 -6.85
C ARG A 10 4.38 -11.14 -6.44
N TRP A 11 3.76 -11.79 -5.44
CA TRP A 11 2.45 -11.39 -4.93
C TRP A 11 2.45 -9.98 -4.35
N VAL A 12 3.49 -9.61 -3.60
CA VAL A 12 3.64 -8.24 -3.09
C VAL A 12 3.74 -7.23 -4.23
N ALA A 13 4.46 -7.57 -5.31
CA ALA A 13 4.57 -6.69 -6.48
C ALA A 13 3.25 -6.57 -7.26
N GLU A 14 2.50 -7.67 -7.41
CA GLU A 14 1.18 -7.72 -8.05
C GLU A 14 0.17 -6.85 -7.26
N GLU A 15 0.02 -7.09 -5.95
CA GLU A 15 -0.87 -6.30 -5.08
C GLU A 15 -0.52 -4.81 -5.08
N ASN A 16 0.77 -4.47 -5.05
CA ASN A 16 1.22 -3.07 -5.12
C ASN A 16 0.88 -2.41 -6.46
N ARG A 17 0.88 -3.17 -7.57
CA ARG A 17 0.47 -2.66 -8.88
C ARG A 17 -1.03 -2.41 -8.90
N ASP A 18 -1.82 -3.36 -8.39
CA ASP A 18 -3.28 -3.27 -8.37
C ASP A 18 -3.75 -2.11 -7.49
N ARG A 19 -3.14 -1.90 -6.32
CA ARG A 19 -3.44 -0.75 -5.45
C ARG A 19 -3.13 0.59 -6.11
N LYS A 20 -2.00 0.70 -6.83
CA LYS A 20 -1.67 1.92 -7.58
C LYS A 20 -2.69 2.21 -8.67
N ALA A 21 -3.10 1.18 -9.42
CA ALA A 21 -4.14 1.31 -10.43
C ALA A 21 -5.47 1.75 -9.79
N LEU A 22 -5.86 1.15 -8.67
CA LEU A 22 -7.06 1.55 -7.93
C LEU A 22 -7.04 3.03 -7.53
N TYR A 23 -5.95 3.52 -6.93
CA TYR A 23 -5.87 4.94 -6.51
C TYR A 23 -5.97 5.89 -7.69
N ARG A 24 -5.34 5.55 -8.81
CA ARG A 24 -5.43 6.32 -10.05
C ARG A 24 -6.86 6.38 -10.59
N GLU A 25 -7.54 5.24 -10.65
CA GLU A 25 -8.90 5.19 -11.19
C GLU A 25 -9.90 5.88 -10.25
N ILE A 26 -9.71 5.81 -8.93
CA ILE A 26 -10.49 6.63 -7.98
C ILE A 26 -10.27 8.11 -8.27
N ALA A 27 -9.02 8.57 -8.40
CA ALA A 27 -8.70 9.97 -8.68
C ALA A 27 -9.38 10.46 -9.97
N ARG A 28 -9.27 9.68 -11.05
CA ARG A 28 -9.92 9.96 -12.34
C ARG A 28 -11.44 9.96 -12.27
N ALA A 29 -12.04 8.98 -11.61
CA ALA A 29 -13.49 8.89 -11.46
C ALA A 29 -14.08 10.09 -10.68
N ASN A 30 -13.26 10.74 -9.84
CA ASN A 30 -13.64 11.96 -9.13
C ASN A 30 -13.27 13.26 -9.87
N GLY A 31 -12.74 13.18 -11.11
CA GLY A 31 -12.35 14.37 -11.89
C GLY A 31 -11.08 15.06 -11.42
N HIS A 32 -10.32 14.44 -10.51
CA HIS A 32 -9.12 15.00 -9.89
C HIS A 32 -7.94 14.01 -9.97
N PRO A 33 -7.32 13.80 -11.16
CA PRO A 33 -6.19 12.89 -11.32
C PRO A 33 -5.00 13.21 -10.40
N GLU A 34 -4.84 14.47 -10.00
CA GLU A 34 -3.82 14.96 -9.08
C GLU A 34 -3.95 14.39 -7.65
N TRP A 35 -5.12 13.85 -7.29
CA TRP A 35 -5.35 13.28 -5.96
C TRP A 35 -4.74 11.88 -5.74
N GLU A 36 -4.15 11.24 -6.74
CA GLU A 36 -3.65 9.85 -6.64
C GLU A 36 -2.75 9.65 -5.39
N ASP A 37 -1.82 10.57 -5.14
CA ASP A 37 -0.87 10.49 -4.02
C ASP A 37 -1.55 10.74 -2.65
N ASP A 38 -2.51 11.66 -2.58
CA ASP A 38 -3.26 11.96 -1.35
C ASP A 38 -4.25 10.84 -0.98
N ILE A 39 -4.88 10.24 -1.99
CA ILE A 39 -5.70 9.03 -1.85
C ILE A 39 -4.83 7.92 -1.27
N ARG A 40 -3.67 7.65 -1.88
CA ARG A 40 -2.73 6.63 -1.38
C ARG A 40 -2.34 6.90 0.08
N ALA A 41 -2.00 8.14 0.42
CA ALA A 41 -1.63 8.53 1.78
C ALA A 41 -2.75 8.30 2.80
N THR A 42 -3.99 8.61 2.42
CA THR A 42 -5.18 8.41 3.25
C THR A 42 -5.45 6.94 3.51
N PHE A 43 -5.39 6.10 2.47
CA PHE A 43 -5.53 4.64 2.62
C PHE A 43 -4.42 4.04 3.49
N ALA A 44 -3.16 4.46 3.30
CA ALA A 44 -2.05 4.00 4.11
C ALA A 44 -2.24 4.34 5.60
N LYS A 45 -2.62 5.59 5.92
CA LYS A 45 -2.93 6.02 7.29
C LYS A 45 -4.02 5.16 7.92
N ARG A 46 -5.12 4.92 7.17
CA ARG A 46 -6.23 4.11 7.66
C ARG A 46 -5.84 2.64 7.85
N TRP A 47 -5.05 2.07 6.94
CA TRP A 47 -4.54 0.71 7.09
C TRP A 47 -3.66 0.56 8.33
N ILE A 48 -2.72 1.48 8.58
CA ILE A 48 -1.88 1.47 9.80
C ILE A 48 -2.71 1.62 11.07
N ALA A 49 -3.79 2.42 11.03
CA ALA A 49 -4.69 2.58 12.17
C ALA A 49 -5.45 1.29 12.51
N HIS A 50 -5.78 0.48 11.51
CA HIS A 50 -6.47 -0.81 11.67
C HIS A 50 -5.54 -2.03 11.72
N ALA A 51 -4.22 -1.83 11.59
CA ALA A 51 -3.25 -2.92 11.71
C ALA A 51 -3.33 -3.53 13.10
N LYS A 52 -3.29 -4.87 13.17
CA LYS A 52 -3.34 -5.59 14.46
C LYS A 52 -2.03 -5.39 15.24
N PRO A 53 -2.07 -5.45 16.58
CA PRO A 53 -0.86 -5.49 17.39
C PRO A 53 0.09 -6.59 16.90
N GLY A 54 1.37 -6.25 16.82
CA GLY A 54 2.44 -7.11 16.35
C GLY A 54 2.69 -7.07 14.83
N TRP A 55 1.85 -6.40 14.04
CA TRP A 55 2.08 -6.22 12.60
C TRP A 55 3.19 -5.22 12.32
N TRP A 56 3.96 -5.47 11.27
CA TRP A 56 4.98 -4.54 10.79
C TRP A 56 4.41 -3.64 9.70
N TYR A 57 4.74 -2.36 9.74
CA TYR A 57 4.44 -1.40 8.69
C TYR A 57 5.64 -0.49 8.43
N GLN A 58 5.73 0.02 7.20
CA GLN A 58 6.75 1.00 6.82
C GLN A 58 6.14 2.40 6.86
N ASP A 59 6.79 3.35 7.53
CA ASP A 59 6.36 4.74 7.52
C ASP A 59 6.77 5.47 6.23
N LYS A 60 6.44 6.76 6.12
CA LYS A 60 6.77 7.58 4.95
C LYS A 60 8.28 7.81 4.77
N GLN A 61 9.06 7.64 5.84
CA GLN A 61 10.52 7.77 5.86
C GLN A 61 11.22 6.45 5.52
N GLY A 62 10.46 5.38 5.26
CA GLY A 62 11.00 4.06 4.96
C GLY A 62 11.38 3.25 6.20
N GLN A 63 11.08 3.74 7.41
CA GLN A 63 11.39 3.04 8.66
C GLN A 63 10.32 2.00 8.96
N TRP A 64 10.75 0.84 9.43
CA TRP A 64 9.86 -0.23 9.84
C TRP A 64 9.47 -0.07 11.31
N HIS A 65 8.17 -0.08 11.56
CA HIS A 65 7.57 0.00 12.88
C HIS A 65 6.72 -1.23 13.14
N ARG A 66 6.63 -1.64 14.40
CA ARG A 66 5.73 -2.70 14.85
C ARG A 66 4.57 -2.07 15.61
N LYS A 67 3.35 -2.36 15.17
CA LYS A 67 2.11 -1.87 15.76
C LYS A 67 1.81 -2.52 17.11
#